data_AF-A0A7G9Z4E7-F1
#
_entry.id   AF-A0A7G9Z4E7-F1
#
_cell.length_a   1.000
_cell.length_b   1.000
_cell.length_c   1.000
_cell.angle_alpha   90.00
_cell.angle_beta   90.00
_cell.angle_gamma   90.00
#
_symmetry.space_group_name_H-M   'P 1'
#
loop_
_entity.id
_entity.type
_entity.pdbx_description
1 polymer ?
#
loop_
_entity_poly.entity_id
_entity_poly.type
_entity_poly.pdbx_seq_one_letter_code
_entity_poly.pdbx_strand_id
1 'polypeptide(L)'
;MGEVNVDEFFCPNEACPDYGKKGKGNIVLKEHYGKQNTALLRCKICKKTFSENRGTPFFGLHTPKETVLRSMAMLVEKGSIRGTARAMGANKDSVALLWLKRAGEHCEEVTEYLLRDLNLSQVQIDEIWTFVKKRQKSEAR
;
A
#
# COMPACT_ATOMS: atom_id res chain seq x y z
N MET A 1 -4.01 -16.49 12.74
CA MET A 1 -3.38 -15.71 13.82
C MET A 1 -1.89 -15.76 13.53
N GLY A 2 -1.35 -14.76 12.80
CA GLY A 2 0.06 -14.77 12.39
C GLY A 2 0.88 -14.03 13.43
N GLU A 3 1.98 -14.63 13.89
CA GLU A 3 2.98 -13.93 14.69
C GLU A 3 3.50 -12.73 13.89
N VAL A 4 3.49 -11.55 14.50
CA VAL A 4 4.00 -10.34 13.86
C VAL A 4 5.52 -10.40 13.88
N ASN A 5 6.12 -10.62 12.72
CA ASN A 5 7.57 -10.64 12.55
C ASN A 5 8.14 -9.23 12.74
N VAL A 6 8.62 -8.94 13.96
CA VAL A 6 9.16 -7.63 14.34
C VAL A 6 10.40 -7.21 13.53
N ASP A 7 11.13 -8.14 12.92
CA ASP A 7 12.36 -7.85 12.17
C ASP A 7 12.11 -7.20 10.80
N GLU A 8 10.91 -7.34 10.26
CA GLU A 8 10.49 -6.72 9.00
C GLU A 8 10.17 -5.22 9.16
N PHE A 9 9.96 -4.77 10.39
CA PHE A 9 9.60 -3.40 10.71
C PHE A 9 10.82 -2.53 10.93
N PHE A 10 10.66 -1.24 10.63
CA PHE A 10 11.65 -0.20 10.86
C PHE A 10 11.02 0.95 11.65
N CYS A 11 11.86 1.78 12.25
CA CYS A 11 11.36 2.96 12.95
C CYS A 11 10.93 4.03 11.93
N PRO A 12 9.66 4.51 11.95
CA PRO A 12 9.19 5.55 11.03
C PRO A 12 9.54 6.98 11.50
N ASN A 13 10.31 7.12 12.59
CA ASN A 13 10.66 8.42 13.14
C ASN A 13 11.96 8.93 12.50
N GLU A 14 11.89 9.96 11.67
CA GLU A 14 13.05 10.58 11.00
C GLU A 14 14.13 11.06 11.97
N ALA A 15 13.73 11.49 13.17
CA ALA A 15 14.65 11.91 14.23
C ALA A 15 15.33 10.72 14.95
N CYS A 16 15.05 9.48 14.57
CA CYS A 16 15.67 8.29 15.18
C CYS A 16 16.99 7.95 14.47
N PRO A 17 18.08 7.64 15.21
CA PRO A 17 19.33 7.17 14.61
C PRO A 17 19.18 5.91 13.72
N ASP A 18 18.16 5.10 14.03
CA ASP A 18 17.78 3.90 13.28
C ASP A 18 16.50 4.08 12.46
N TYR A 19 16.27 5.29 11.95
CA TYR A 19 15.24 5.55 10.95
C TYR A 19 15.47 4.70 9.69
N GLY A 20 14.42 4.06 9.18
CA GLY A 20 14.45 3.31 7.91
C GLY A 20 15.30 2.02 7.88
N LYS A 21 15.96 1.64 8.99
CA LYS A 21 16.80 0.44 9.07
C LYS A 21 16.01 -0.74 9.62
N LYS A 22 15.96 -1.85 8.87
CA LYS A 22 15.35 -3.13 9.28
C LYS A 22 16.35 -4.03 10.01
N GLY A 23 15.86 -5.01 10.79
CA GLY A 23 16.69 -6.06 11.41
C GLY A 23 17.66 -5.60 12.50
N LYS A 24 17.44 -4.43 13.11
CA LYS A 24 18.30 -3.88 14.19
C LYS A 24 17.91 -4.38 15.60
N GLY A 25 16.85 -5.18 15.74
CA GLY A 25 16.34 -5.65 17.04
C GLY A 25 15.84 -4.51 17.96
N ASN A 26 15.71 -3.30 17.41
CA ASN A 26 15.29 -2.09 18.11
C ASN A 26 13.77 -1.99 18.22
N ILE A 27 13.00 -2.73 17.43
CA ILE A 27 11.55 -2.75 17.47
C ILE A 27 11.07 -3.87 18.38
N VAL A 28 10.09 -3.58 19.23
CA VAL A 28 9.41 -4.57 20.07
C VAL A 28 7.90 -4.44 19.98
N LEU A 29 7.22 -5.57 20.09
CA LEU A 29 5.77 -5.60 20.27
C LEU A 29 5.43 -5.09 21.67
N LYS A 30 4.61 -4.04 21.76
CA LYS A 30 4.13 -3.48 23.02
C LYS A 30 2.81 -4.14 23.44
N GLU A 31 1.82 -4.07 22.55
CA GLU A 31 0.47 -4.58 22.79
C GLU A 31 -0.25 -4.75 21.45
N HIS A 32 -1.38 -5.45 21.44
CA HIS A 32 -2.29 -5.43 20.30
C HIS A 32 -3.51 -4.58 20.64
N TYR A 33 -4.06 -3.87 19.66
CA TYR A 33 -5.18 -2.96 19.88
C TYR A 33 -6.22 -2.96 18.75
N GLY A 34 -7.43 -2.54 19.11
CA GLY A 34 -8.56 -2.42 18.19
C GLY A 34 -9.24 -3.75 17.86
N LYS A 35 -10.36 -3.67 17.13
CA LYS A 35 -11.18 -4.84 16.75
C LYS A 35 -10.47 -5.84 15.83
N GLN A 36 -9.40 -5.41 15.16
CA GLN A 36 -8.61 -6.23 14.24
C GLN A 36 -7.34 -6.79 14.87
N ASN A 37 -7.15 -6.61 16.19
CA ASN A 37 -5.97 -7.09 16.91
C ASN A 37 -4.64 -6.60 16.27
N THR A 38 -4.60 -5.31 15.89
CA THR A 38 -3.46 -4.69 15.23
C THR A 38 -2.29 -4.58 16.20
N ALA A 39 -1.08 -5.00 15.82
CA ALA A 39 0.09 -4.84 16.68
C ALA A 39 0.52 -3.37 16.82
N LEU A 40 0.73 -2.94 18.05
CA LEU A 40 1.40 -1.69 18.40
C LEU A 40 2.86 -2.00 18.72
N LEU A 41 3.74 -1.47 17.90
CA LEU A 41 5.19 -1.63 17.99
C LEU A 41 5.80 -0.42 18.70
N ARG A 42 6.92 -0.62 19.38
CA ARG A 42 7.69 0.42 20.05
C ARG A 42 9.15 0.32 19.65
N CYS A 43 9.74 1.44 19.27
CA CYS A 43 11.18 1.53 19.10
C CYS A 43 11.86 1.72 20.47
N LYS A 44 12.84 0.88 20.82
CA LYS A 44 13.62 0.98 22.06
C LYS A 44 14.49 2.24 22.12
N ILE A 45 14.91 2.76 20.96
CA ILE A 45 15.86 3.88 20.86
C ILE A 45 15.14 5.21 21.04
N CYS A 46 14.18 5.51 20.16
CA CYS A 46 13.45 6.78 20.23
C CYS A 46 12.20 6.72 21.13
N LYS A 47 11.89 5.55 21.72
CA LYS A 47 10.73 5.28 22.60
C LYS A 47 9.36 5.51 21.98
N LYS A 48 9.27 6.00 20.73
CA LYS A 48 8.02 6.23 20.01
C LYS A 48 7.34 4.90 19.65
N THR A 49 6.01 4.93 19.70
CA THR A 49 5.14 3.81 19.32
C THR A 49 4.52 4.05 17.96
N PHE A 50 4.36 2.98 17.18
CA PHE A 50 3.73 3.02 15.86
C PHE A 50 2.99 1.70 15.62
N SER A 51 1.96 1.70 14.76
CA SER A 51 1.24 0.47 14.46
C SER A 51 1.92 -0.33 13.35
N GLU A 52 1.66 -1.63 13.29
CA GLU A 52 2.10 -2.51 12.20
C GLU A 52 1.69 -1.96 10.82
N ASN A 53 0.54 -1.26 10.73
CA ASN A 53 0.01 -0.75 9.46
C ASN A 53 0.56 0.64 9.15
N ARG A 54 1.42 1.21 9.98
CA ARG A 54 1.99 2.55 9.77
C ARG A 54 2.78 2.57 8.45
N GLY A 55 2.45 3.51 7.56
CA GLY A 55 3.07 3.59 6.23
C GLY A 55 2.46 2.64 5.20
N THR A 56 1.34 1.99 5.52
CA THR A 56 0.58 1.18 4.55
C THR A 56 -0.78 1.84 4.27
N PRO A 57 -1.44 1.52 3.13
CA PRO A 57 -2.79 1.98 2.84
C PRO A 57 -3.82 1.54 3.89
N PHE A 58 -3.49 0.56 4.74
CA PHE A 58 -4.35 0.00 5.78
C PHE A 58 -4.35 0.80 7.09
N PHE A 59 -3.50 1.83 7.21
CA PHE A 59 -3.43 2.63 8.44
C PHE A 59 -4.76 3.35 8.72
N GLY A 60 -5.30 3.15 9.93
CA GLY A 60 -6.55 3.80 10.38
C GLY A 60 -7.83 3.26 9.73
N LEU A 61 -7.78 2.11 9.04
CA LEU A 61 -8.97 1.45 8.54
C LEU A 61 -9.64 0.58 9.61
N HIS A 62 -10.95 0.77 9.76
CA HIS A 62 -11.80 -0.05 10.61
C HIS A 62 -12.32 -1.29 9.89
N THR A 63 -12.26 -1.29 8.56
CA THR A 63 -12.70 -2.39 7.68
C THR A 63 -11.61 -3.46 7.62
N PRO A 64 -11.95 -4.76 7.67
CA PRO A 64 -10.97 -5.84 7.60
C PRO A 64 -10.08 -5.74 6.37
N LYS A 65 -8.77 -6.01 6.52
CA LYS A 65 -7.79 -5.96 5.41
C LYS A 65 -8.23 -6.83 4.23
N GLU A 66 -8.77 -8.02 4.51
CA GLU A 66 -9.26 -8.95 3.49
C GLU A 66 -10.37 -8.35 2.62
N THR A 67 -11.32 -7.63 3.22
CA THR A 67 -12.40 -6.95 2.49
C THR A 67 -11.84 -5.92 1.52
N VAL A 68 -10.86 -5.14 1.98
CA VAL A 68 -10.20 -4.10 1.18
C VAL A 68 -9.43 -4.72 0.01
N LEU A 69 -8.64 -5.77 0.26
CA LEU A 69 -7.87 -6.47 -0.76
C LEU A 69 -8.76 -7.13 -1.83
N ARG A 70 -9.81 -7.83 -1.42
CA ARG A 70 -10.79 -8.42 -2.35
C ARG A 70 -11.48 -7.36 -3.20
N SER A 71 -11.76 -6.19 -2.62
CA SER A 71 -12.34 -5.08 -3.36
C SER A 71 -11.41 -4.54 -4.43
N MET A 72 -10.12 -4.40 -4.11
CA MET A 72 -9.09 -3.98 -5.07
C MET A 72 -8.93 -5.00 -6.19
N ALA A 73 -8.86 -6.29 -5.86
CA ALA A 73 -8.78 -7.36 -6.86
C ALA A 73 -9.97 -7.31 -7.85
N MET A 74 -11.19 -7.15 -7.35
CA MET A 74 -12.37 -7.01 -8.21
C MET A 74 -12.32 -5.78 -9.11
N LEU A 75 -11.82 -4.64 -8.62
CA LEU A 75 -11.70 -3.42 -9.43
C LEU A 75 -10.70 -3.58 -10.58
N VAL A 76 -9.57 -4.28 -10.33
CA VAL A 76 -8.57 -4.59 -11.37
C VAL A 76 -9.14 -5.50 -12.45
N GLU A 77 -9.98 -6.46 -12.08
CA GLU A 77 -10.69 -7.37 -12.99
C GLU A 77 -11.89 -6.72 -13.73
N LYS A 78 -11.83 -5.41 -13.97
CA LYS A 78 -12.88 -4.59 -14.62
C LYS A 78 -14.19 -4.51 -13.82
N GLY A 79 -14.15 -4.75 -12.51
CA GLY A 79 -15.28 -4.56 -11.62
C GLY A 79 -15.69 -3.09 -11.53
N SER A 80 -17.00 -2.82 -11.57
CA SER A 80 -17.51 -1.47 -11.29
C SER A 80 -17.49 -1.21 -9.78
N ILE A 81 -17.24 0.04 -9.38
CA ILE A 81 -17.30 0.47 -7.96
C ILE A 81 -18.61 0.02 -7.29
N ARG A 82 -19.74 0.17 -7.97
CA ARG A 82 -21.05 -0.23 -7.44
C ARG A 82 -21.20 -1.75 -7.33
N GLY A 83 -20.64 -2.50 -8.29
CA GLY A 83 -20.63 -3.96 -8.27
C GLY A 83 -19.79 -4.48 -7.10
N THR A 84 -18.59 -3.94 -6.93
CA THR A 84 -17.69 -4.27 -5.83
C THR A 84 -18.30 -3.94 -4.47
N ALA A 85 -18.94 -2.77 -4.34
CA ALA A 85 -19.64 -2.36 -3.12
C ALA A 85 -20.77 -3.34 -2.75
N ARG A 86 -21.56 -3.78 -3.73
CA ARG A 86 -22.61 -4.80 -3.53
C ARG A 86 -22.03 -6.15 -3.13
N ALA A 87 -20.97 -6.61 -3.81
CA ALA A 87 -20.34 -7.89 -3.53
C ALA A 87 -19.71 -7.96 -2.12
N MET A 88 -19.20 -6.83 -1.63
CA MET A 88 -18.52 -6.76 -0.33
C MET A 88 -19.41 -6.26 0.82
N GLY A 89 -20.68 -5.94 0.55
CA GLY A 89 -21.60 -5.36 1.53
C GLY A 89 -21.12 -4.01 2.08
N ALA A 90 -20.36 -3.26 1.28
CA ALA A 90 -19.75 -1.99 1.68
C ALA A 90 -20.49 -0.80 1.03
N ASN A 91 -20.36 0.39 1.64
CA ASN A 91 -20.83 1.60 0.99
C ASN A 91 -19.94 1.92 -0.23
N LYS A 92 -20.56 2.26 -1.37
CA LYS A 92 -19.86 2.70 -2.60
C LYS A 92 -18.84 3.80 -2.32
N ASP A 93 -19.14 4.71 -1.39
CA ASP A 93 -18.29 5.85 -1.07
C ASP A 93 -17.06 5.39 -0.28
N SER A 94 -17.17 4.33 0.54
CA SER A 94 -16.04 3.70 1.20
C SER A 94 -15.13 3.00 0.18
N VAL A 95 -15.69 2.30 -0.80
CA VAL A 95 -14.91 1.63 -1.86
C VAL A 95 -14.18 2.65 -2.73
N ALA A 96 -14.89 3.66 -3.23
CA ALA A 96 -14.35 4.65 -4.16
C ALA A 96 -13.45 5.70 -3.50
N LEU A 97 -13.93 6.33 -2.42
CA LEU A 97 -13.26 7.50 -1.86
C LEU A 97 -12.20 7.10 -0.82
N LEU A 98 -12.43 6.03 -0.06
CA LEU A 98 -11.54 5.67 1.05
C LEU A 98 -10.48 4.67 0.62
N TRP A 99 -10.85 3.61 -0.10
CA TRP A 99 -9.89 2.53 -0.40
C TRP A 99 -9.12 2.81 -1.68
N LEU A 100 -9.83 3.13 -2.77
CA LEU A 100 -9.19 3.35 -4.06
C LEU A 100 -8.31 4.61 -4.04
N LYS A 101 -8.78 5.71 -3.45
CA LYS A 101 -8.01 6.94 -3.32
C LYS A 101 -6.72 6.73 -2.51
N ARG A 102 -6.81 6.11 -1.32
CA ARG A 102 -5.63 5.84 -0.48
C ARG A 102 -4.64 4.91 -1.15
N ALA A 103 -5.12 3.89 -1.86
CA ALA A 103 -4.24 3.02 -2.64
C ALA A 103 -3.57 3.80 -3.78
N GLY A 104 -4.31 4.67 -4.47
CA GLY A 104 -3.76 5.54 -5.51
C GLY A 104 -2.67 6.47 -4.99
N GLU A 105 -2.93 7.19 -3.89
CA GLU A 105 -1.95 8.08 -3.24
C GLU A 105 -0.69 7.30 -2.85
N HIS A 106 -0.84 6.12 -2.25
CA HIS A 106 0.31 5.31 -1.88
C HIS A 106 1.05 4.71 -3.09
N CYS A 107 0.33 4.34 -4.15
CA CYS A 107 0.94 3.91 -5.40
C CYS A 107 1.74 5.05 -6.04
N GLU A 108 1.26 6.30 -5.94
CA GLU A 108 1.98 7.47 -6.42
C GLU A 108 3.29 7.68 -5.64
N GLU A 109 3.26 7.62 -4.30
CA GLU A 109 4.46 7.69 -3.46
C GLU A 109 5.48 6.59 -3.81
N VAL A 110 5.01 5.35 -3.98
CA VAL A 110 5.87 4.20 -4.35
C VAL A 110 6.44 4.39 -5.75
N THR A 111 5.62 4.86 -6.69
CA THR A 111 6.04 5.14 -8.07
C THR A 111 7.09 6.24 -8.10
N GLU A 112 6.88 7.33 -7.36
CA GLU A 112 7.83 8.42 -7.25
C GLU A 112 9.15 7.97 -6.60
N TYR A 113 9.09 7.07 -5.62
CA TYR A 113 10.30 6.50 -5.01
C TYR A 113 11.06 5.59 -5.97
N LEU A 114 10.36 4.72 -6.72
CA LEU A 114 10.96 3.72 -7.61
C LEU A 114 11.40 4.29 -8.96
N LEU A 115 10.73 5.31 -9.49
CA LEU A 115 11.04 5.90 -10.80
C LEU A 115 12.11 7.01 -10.72
N ARG A 116 13.04 6.92 -9.76
CA ARG A 116 14.19 7.84 -9.66
C ARG A 116 15.44 7.17 -10.24
N ASP A 117 16.23 7.95 -10.96
CA ASP A 117 17.53 7.52 -11.53
C ASP A 117 17.46 6.24 -12.39
N LEU A 118 16.44 6.16 -13.25
CA LEU A 118 16.25 5.08 -14.20
C LEU A 118 17.31 5.12 -15.31
N ASN A 119 18.35 4.30 -15.19
CA ASN A 119 19.33 4.06 -16.25
C ASN A 119 18.75 3.12 -17.33
N LEU A 120 17.78 3.63 -18.10
CA LEU A 120 17.16 2.89 -19.19
C LEU A 120 17.93 3.06 -20.50
N SER A 121 18.04 1.97 -21.25
CA SER A 121 18.55 2.01 -22.62
C SER A 121 17.50 2.57 -23.59
N GLN A 122 17.95 3.07 -24.75
CA GLN A 122 17.06 3.59 -25.80
C GLN A 122 16.01 2.55 -26.26
N VAL A 123 16.38 1.27 -26.31
CA VAL A 123 15.48 0.16 -26.70
C VAL A 123 14.36 -0.03 -25.68
N GLN A 124 14.67 0.03 -24.38
CA GLN A 124 13.66 -0.11 -23.32
C GLN A 124 12.66 1.05 -23.33
N ILE A 125 13.13 2.27 -23.62
CA ILE A 125 12.25 3.45 -23.74
C ILE A 125 11.33 3.32 -24.95
N ASP A 126 11.85 2.85 -26.09
CA ASP A 126 11.07 2.65 -27.32
C ASP A 126 9.98 1.57 -27.16
N GLU A 127 10.28 0.49 -26.45
CA GLU A 127 9.29 -0.55 -26.12
C GLU A 127 8.18 -0.01 -25.21
N ILE A 128 8.54 0.73 -24.16
CA ILE A 128 7.56 1.38 -23.27
C ILE A 128 6.67 2.35 -24.08
N TRP A 129 7.27 3.15 -24.96
CA TRP A 129 6.57 4.12 -25.79
C TRP A 129 5.63 3.45 -26.79
N THR A 130 6.05 2.36 -27.42
CA THR A 130 5.24 1.57 -28.37
C THR A 130 4.04 0.92 -27.66
N PHE A 131 4.24 0.44 -26.42
CA PHE A 131 3.18 -0.15 -25.60
C PHE A 131 2.13 0.89 -25.18
N VAL A 132 2.57 2.06 -24.70
CA VAL A 132 1.67 3.13 -24.23
C VAL A 132 0.93 3.81 -25.39
N LYS A 133 1.56 3.93 -26.57
CA LYS A 133 1.01 4.70 -27.71
C LYS A 133 0.18 3.89 -28.71
N LYS A 134 -0.07 2.59 -28.51
CA LYS A 134 -0.95 1.83 -29.44
C LYS A 134 -2.44 2.00 -29.14
N ARG A 135 -2.93 3.21 -29.41
CA ARG A 135 -4.33 3.53 -29.71
C ARG A 135 -4.40 4.52 -30.88
N GLN A 136 -3.88 4.14 -32.04
CA GLN A 136 -4.46 4.64 -33.29
C GLN A 136 -5.37 3.55 -33.83
N LYS A 137 -6.63 3.93 -34.08
CA LYS A 137 -7.61 3.09 -34.78
C LYS A 137 -6.94 2.53 -36.03
N SER A 138 -7.05 1.23 -36.23
CA SER A 138 -6.90 0.65 -37.56
C SER A 138 -7.92 1.36 -38.45
N GLU A 139 -7.45 2.20 -39.37
CA GLU A 139 -8.25 2.64 -40.50
C GLU A 139 -8.70 1.37 -41.22
N ALA A 140 -10.02 1.13 -41.19
CA ALA A 140 -10.64 0.07 -41.96
C ALA A 140 -10.36 0.37 -43.44
N ARG A 141 -9.70 -0.58 -44.10
CA ARG A 141 -9.49 -0.59 -45.55
C ARG A 141 -10.68 -1.24 -46.24
#